data_AF-A0A927W105-F1
#
_entry.id   AF-A0A927W105-F1
#
_cell.length_a   1.000
_cell.length_b   1.000
_cell.length_c   1.000
_cell.angle_alpha   90.00
_cell.angle_beta   90.00
_cell.angle_gamma   90.00
#
_symmetry.space_group_name_H-M   'P 1'
#
loop_
_entity.id
_entity.type
_entity.pdbx_description
1 polymer ?
#
loop_
_entity_poly.entity_id
_entity_poly.type
_entity_poly.pdbx_seq_one_letter_code
_entity_poly.pdbx_strand_id
1 'polypeptide(L)' 'MVIFSGYTFEELKVMAQDNSSIHELLLLTDYLIDGKFILTEKDLVLNFRGSRNQRFIDIEFNQKIRAYCVGRINNLRKM' A
#
# COMPACT_ATOMS: atom_id res chain seq x y z
N MET A 1 -9.54 6.11 -3.10
CA MET A 1 -9.86 4.70 -3.32
C MET A 1 -8.86 3.79 -2.60
N VAL A 2 -9.24 2.56 -2.25
CA VAL A 2 -8.30 1.52 -1.76
C VAL A 2 -7.80 0.70 -2.94
N ILE A 3 -6.49 0.55 -3.11
CA ILE A 3 -5.86 -0.18 -4.22
C ILE A 3 -5.06 -1.37 -3.71
N PHE A 4 -5.17 -2.48 -4.43
CA PHE A 4 -4.24 -3.61 -4.35
C PHE A 4 -3.65 -3.86 -5.74
N SER A 5 -2.34 -3.74 -5.86
CA SER A 5 -1.62 -3.88 -7.15
C SER A 5 -0.64 -5.06 -7.17
N GLY A 6 -0.23 -5.56 -5.99
CA GLY A 6 0.85 -6.53 -5.84
C GLY A 6 2.26 -5.91 -5.84
N TYR A 7 2.38 -4.60 -6.06
CA TYR A 7 3.62 -3.84 -6.01
C TYR A 7 3.73 -3.05 -4.70
N THR A 8 4.96 -2.70 -4.32
CA THR A 8 5.17 -1.73 -3.24
C THR A 8 4.96 -0.30 -3.75
N PHE A 9 4.74 0.63 -2.83
CA PHE A 9 4.67 2.05 -3.08
C PHE A 9 5.93 2.56 -3.77
N GLU A 10 7.11 2.09 -3.32
CA GLU A 10 8.40 2.44 -3.89
C GLU A 10 8.54 1.95 -5.33
N GLU A 11 8.11 0.71 -5.62
CA GLU A 11 8.06 0.17 -6.98
C GLU A 11 7.12 0.99 -7.87
N LEU A 12 5.91 1.29 -7.40
CA LEU A 12 4.95 2.12 -8.12
C LEU A 12 5.48 3.54 -8.38
N LYS A 13 6.20 4.14 -7.43
CA LYS A 13 6.82 5.46 -7.61
C LYS A 13 7.91 5.44 -8.67
N VAL A 14 8.68 4.36 -8.78
CA VAL A 14 9.66 4.19 -9.86
C VAL A 14 8.94 4.03 -11.20
N MET A 15 7.96 3.14 -11.28
CA MET A 15 7.20 2.91 -12.53
C MET A 15 6.43 4.14 -13.01
N ALA A 16 5.94 4.96 -12.08
CA ALA A 16 5.23 6.22 -12.38
C ALA A 16 6.13 7.28 -13.04
N GLN A 17 7.46 7.15 -13.00
CA GLN A 17 8.37 8.09 -13.68
C GLN A 17 8.22 8.01 -15.20
N ASP A 18 8.00 6.80 -15.72
CA ASP A 18 7.94 6.54 -17.16
C ASP A 18 6.55 6.12 -17.64
N ASN A 19 5.57 6.00 -16.73
CA ASN A 19 4.21 5.58 -17.04
C ASN A 19 3.16 6.50 -16.40
N SER A 20 2.54 7.34 -17.23
CA SER A 20 1.53 8.31 -16.80
C SER A 20 0.28 7.67 -16.17
N SER A 21 -0.12 6.48 -16.61
CA SER A 21 -1.27 5.78 -16.02
C SER A 21 -0.99 5.30 -14.60
N ILE A 22 0.25 4.90 -14.30
CA ILE A 22 0.65 4.53 -12.93
C ILE A 22 0.77 5.78 -12.05
N HIS A 23 1.24 6.88 -12.63
CA HIS A 23 1.25 8.16 -11.92
C HIS A 23 -0.17 8.61 -11.55
N GLU A 24 -1.13 8.52 -12.48
CA GLU A 24 -2.54 8.83 -12.24
C GLU A 24 -3.17 7.88 -11.21
N LEU A 25 -2.86 6.59 -11.30
CA LEU A 25 -3.27 5.60 -10.29
C LEU A 25 -2.82 6.04 -8.88
N LEU A 26 -1.56 6.45 -8.72
CA LEU A 26 -1.05 6.92 -7.43
C LEU A 26 -1.73 8.21 -6.95
N LEU A 27 -2.14 9.11 -7.84
CA LEU A 27 -2.89 10.33 -7.47
C LEU A 27 -4.31 10.02 -6.96
N LEU A 28 -4.94 8.97 -7.47
CA LEU A 28 -6.31 8.58 -7.12
C LEU A 28 -6.39 7.58 -5.93
N THR A 29 -5.23 7.14 -5.44
CA THR A 29 -5.13 6.16 -4.36
C THR A 29 -5.09 6.86 -3.00
N ASP A 30 -6.10 6.61 -2.16
CA ASP A 30 -6.10 7.08 -0.76
C ASP A 30 -5.38 6.06 0.13
N TYR A 31 -5.62 4.76 -0.12
CA TYR A 31 -5.01 3.68 0.64
C TYR A 31 -4.43 2.62 -0.29
N LEU A 32 -3.23 2.15 0.02
CA LEU A 32 -2.54 1.09 -0.72
C LEU A 32 -2.35 -0.16 0.14
N ILE A 33 -2.81 -1.30 -0.37
CA ILE A 33 -2.37 -2.62 0.08
C ILE A 33 -1.05 -2.90 -0.62
N ASP A 34 0.02 -2.64 0.11
CA ASP A 34 1.38 -2.56 -0.39
C ASP A 34 2.04 -3.93 -0.39
N GLY A 35 2.57 -4.34 -1.55
CA GLY A 35 3.31 -5.58 -1.76
C GLY A 35 2.46 -6.80 -2.13
N LYS A 36 3.14 -7.82 -2.67
CA LYS A 36 2.52 -9.07 -3.14
C LYS A 36 1.86 -9.87 -2.02
N PHE A 37 0.81 -10.59 -2.35
CA PHE A 37 0.25 -11.61 -1.46
C PHE A 37 1.14 -12.86 -1.45
N ILE A 38 1.47 -13.37 -0.25
CA ILE A 38 2.29 -14.56 -0.07
C ILE A 38 1.47 -15.59 0.70
N LEU A 39 1.20 -16.75 0.09
CA LEU A 39 0.32 -17.76 0.69
C LEU A 39 0.85 -18.32 2.02
N THR A 40 2.18 -18.49 2.15
CA THR A 40 2.83 -18.95 3.39
C THR A 40 2.75 -17.93 4.53
N GLU A 41 2.46 -16.67 4.21
CA GLU A 41 2.27 -15.59 5.16
C GLU A 41 0.81 -15.18 5.31
N LYS A 42 -0.11 -15.97 4.73
CA LYS A 42 -1.55 -15.73 4.80
C LYS A 42 -2.01 -15.66 6.25
N ASP A 43 -2.67 -14.57 6.60
CA ASP A 43 -3.22 -14.36 7.93
C ASP A 43 -4.54 -13.57 7.84
N LEU A 44 -5.63 -14.25 8.21
CA LEU A 44 -7.00 -13.73 8.11
C LEU A 44 -7.36 -12.75 9.24
N VAL A 45 -6.54 -12.66 10.30
CA VAL A 45 -6.77 -11.68 11.38
C VAL A 45 -6.14 -10.31 11.09
N LEU A 46 -5.48 -10.16 9.94
CA LEU A 46 -4.94 -8.89 9.47
C LEU A 46 -6.06 -8.04 8.87
N ASN A 47 -6.08 -6.76 9.23
CA ASN A 47 -7.08 -5.84 8.67
C ASN A 47 -6.67 -5.39 7.27
N PHE A 48 -7.63 -5.45 6.33
CA PHE A 48 -7.55 -4.95 4.94
C PHE A 48 -6.50 -5.63 4.03
N ARG A 49 -5.76 -6.63 4.51
CA ARG A 49 -4.70 -7.31 3.75
C ARG A 49 -4.69 -8.79 4.06
N GLY A 50 -4.15 -9.58 3.13
CA GLY A 50 -4.22 -11.04 3.20
C GLY A 50 -2.96 -11.71 3.74
N SER A 51 -1.81 -11.01 3.74
CA SER A 51 -0.50 -11.58 4.02
C SER A 51 0.33 -10.68 4.93
N ARG A 52 1.15 -11.28 5.82
CA ARG A 52 1.91 -10.55 6.86
C ARG A 52 2.94 -9.57 6.30
N ASN A 53 3.57 -9.87 5.18
CA ASN A 53 4.48 -8.98 4.47
C ASN A 53 3.81 -7.71 3.92
N GLN A 54 2.49 -7.70 3.75
CA GLN A 54 1.81 -6.55 3.15
C GLN A 54 1.68 -5.39 4.15
N ARG A 55 1.87 -4.15 3.69
CA ARG A 55 1.60 -2.93 4.47
C ARG A 55 0.23 -2.38 4.09
N PHE A 56 -0.46 -1.76 5.04
CA PHE A 56 -1.62 -0.91 4.74
C PHE A 56 -1.13 0.54 4.85
N ILE A 57 -1.09 1.25 3.73
CA ILE A 57 -0.52 2.60 3.63
C ILE A 57 -1.62 3.61 3.38
N ASP A 58 -1.65 4.68 4.16
CA ASP A 58 -2.43 5.90 3.90
C ASP A 58 -1.54 6.86 3.09
N ILE A 59 -2.00 7.25 1.90
CA ILE A 59 -1.27 8.08 0.95
C ILE A 59 -1.86 9.50 0.95
N GLU A 60 -0.98 10.50 0.99
CA GLU A 60 -1.33 11.90 0.81
C GLU A 60 -1.55 12.23 -0.67
N PHE A 61 -2.36 13.26 -0.93
CA PHE A 61 -2.58 13.79 -2.27
C PHE A 61 -1.30 14.16 -3.03
N ASN A 62 -0.22 14.51 -2.32
CA ASN A 62 1.09 14.82 -2.89
C ASN A 62 1.98 13.57 -3.14
N GLN A 63 1.38 12.36 -3.09
CA GLN A 63 2.06 11.07 -3.23
C GLN A 63 3.19 10.87 -2.20
N LYS A 64 2.90 11.15 -0.92
CA LYS A 64 3.72 10.78 0.23
C LYS A 64 2.95 9.85 1.15
N ILE A 65 3.67 9.03 1.92
CA ILE A 65 3.05 8.18 2.93
C ILE A 65 2.70 9.04 4.14
N ARG A 66 1.41 9.12 4.48
CA ARG A 66 0.92 9.78 5.70
C ARG A 66 1.12 8.89 6.93
N ALA A 67 0.76 7.62 6.79
CA ALA A 67 0.87 6.62 7.84
C ALA A 67 0.91 5.22 7.22
N TYR A 68 1.46 4.27 7.96
CA TYR A 68 1.37 2.87 7.55
C TYR A 68 1.23 1.95 8.76
N CYS A 69 0.59 0.81 8.52
CA CYS A 69 0.45 -0.25 9.51
C CYS A 69 1.19 -1.51 9.04
N VAL A 70 1.89 -2.15 9.96
CA VAL A 70 2.41 -3.52 9.82
C VAL A 70 1.89 -4.33 11.01
N GLY A 71 0.59 -4.66 10.99
CA GLY A 71 -0.09 -5.42 12.05
C GLY A 71 -1.57 -5.05 12.16
N ARG A 72 -2.12 -5.10 13.37
CA ARG A 72 -3.48 -4.61 13.66
C ARG A 72 -3.53 -3.08 13.52
N ILE A 73 -4.62 -2.54 12.95
CA ILE A 73 -4.78 -1.10 12.65
C ILE A 73 -4.71 -0.20 13.88
N ASN A 74 -5.00 -0.74 15.06
CA ASN A 74 -4.90 0.01 16.31
C ASN A 74 -3.45 0.42 16.66
N ASN A 75 -2.44 -0.03 15.88
CA ASN A 75 -1.05 0.38 15.94
C ASN A 75 -0.62 1.18 14.69
N LEU A 76 -1.39 2.21 14.31
CA LEU A 76 -0.98 3.18 13.29
C LEU A 76 0.34 3.86 13.70
N ARG A 77 1.39 3.61 12.91
CA ARG A 77 2.64 4.36 13.03
C ARG A 77 2.56 5.55 12.07
N LYS A 78 2.54 6.75 12.63
CA LYS A 78 2.81 7.98 11.86
C LYS A 78 4.29 7.95 11.48
N MET A 79 4.62 8.34 10.24
CA MET A 79 6.01 8.69 9.90
C MET A 79 6.34 10.06 10.48
#